data_AF-A0A919XX55-F1
#
_entry.id   AF-A0A919XX55-F1
#
_cell.length_a   1.000
_cell.length_b   1.000
_cell.length_c   1.000
_cell.angle_alpha   90.00
_cell.angle_beta   90.00
_cell.angle_gamma   90.00
#
_symmetry.space_group_name_H-M   'P 1'
#
loop_
_entity.id
_entity.type
_entity.pdbx_description
1 polymer ?
#
loop_
_entity_poly.entity_id
_entity_poly.type
_entity_poly.pdbx_seq_one_letter_code
_entity_poly.pdbx_strand_id
1 'polypeptide(L)'
;MNNLLESIPLIILLGVATYTDLQYRIIPDWLSGIGIGYFLIFRLFHNEQPFYYLLGVLIGAGLLYVFAVLKPDSFGGGDIKLMAVVGMALGWQQAMLFLIIMLTFAWLFAIAFKWARDGRKKLPLAPFYLTAYFLFIIGGI
;
A
#
# COMPACT_ATOMS: atom_id res chain seq x y z
N MET A 1 -17.46 7.11 0.75
CA MET A 1 -16.33 6.21 1.06
C MET A 1 -16.70 4.75 1.28
N ASN A 2 -17.99 4.37 1.24
CA ASN A 2 -18.41 2.97 1.45
C ASN A 2 -18.88 2.31 0.14
N ASN A 3 -18.05 2.40 -0.90
CA ASN A 3 -18.31 1.62 -2.11
C ASN A 3 -17.67 0.25 -1.92
N LEU A 4 -18.49 -0.76 -1.60
CA LEU A 4 -18.03 -2.14 -1.45
C LEU A 4 -17.22 -2.64 -2.66
N LEU A 5 -17.53 -2.11 -3.85
CA LEU A 5 -16.83 -2.35 -5.11
C LEU A 5 -15.40 -1.84 -5.15
N GLU A 6 -15.04 -0.89 -4.30
CA GLU A 6 -13.68 -0.39 -4.14
C GLU A 6 -12.94 -1.15 -3.03
N SER A 7 -13.61 -1.36 -1.89
CA SER A 7 -12.99 -1.91 -0.70
C SER A 7 -12.70 -3.41 -0.80
N ILE A 8 -13.63 -4.21 -1.31
CA ILE A 8 -13.45 -5.67 -1.38
C ILE A 8 -12.24 -6.05 -2.25
N PRO A 9 -12.08 -5.50 -3.48
CA PRO A 9 -10.92 -5.80 -4.31
C PRO A 9 -9.60 -5.36 -3.66
N LEU A 10 -9.58 -4.21 -2.98
CA LEU A 10 -8.38 -3.73 -2.30
C LEU A 10 -8.00 -4.64 -1.12
N ILE A 11 -8.97 -5.10 -0.31
CA ILE A 11 -8.73 -6.09 0.76
C ILE A 11 -8.16 -7.39 0.18
N ILE A 12 -8.75 -7.91 -0.89
CA ILE A 12 -8.28 -9.15 -1.53
C ILE A 12 -6.85 -8.97 -2.04
N LEU A 13 -6.57 -7.88 -2.75
CA LEU A 13 -5.25 -7.61 -3.30
C LEU A 13 -4.20 -7.47 -2.19
N LEU A 14 -4.49 -6.69 -1.15
CA LEU A 14 -3.59 -6.53 0.00
C LEU A 14 -3.44 -7.83 0.78
N GLY A 15 -4.47 -8.65 0.87
CA GLY A 15 -4.43 -9.98 1.49
C GLY A 15 -3.52 -10.95 0.73
N VAL A 16 -3.65 -11.01 -0.61
CA VAL A 16 -2.78 -11.82 -1.46
C VAL A 16 -1.33 -11.30 -1.38
N ALA A 17 -1.12 -9.98 -1.43
CA ALA A 17 0.20 -9.38 -1.28
C ALA A 17 0.83 -9.70 0.08
N THR A 18 0.03 -9.65 1.15
CA THR A 18 0.45 -10.04 2.51
C THR A 18 0.88 -11.49 2.55
N TYR A 19 0.09 -12.39 1.96
CA TYR A 19 0.42 -13.81 1.89
C TYR A 19 1.73 -14.05 1.12
N THR A 20 1.89 -13.45 -0.06
CA THR A 20 3.11 -13.62 -0.87
C THR A 20 4.34 -12.99 -0.23
N ASP A 21 4.20 -11.85 0.44
CA ASP A 21 5.30 -11.20 1.16
C ASP A 21 5.74 -12.04 2.37
N LEU A 22 4.79 -12.61 3.13
CA LEU A 22 5.12 -13.49 4.25
C LEU A 22 5.81 -14.79 3.83
N GLN A 23 5.39 -15.40 2.71
CA GLN A 23 5.93 -16.67 2.23
C GLN A 23 7.22 -16.50 1.42
N TYR A 24 7.23 -15.57 0.47
CA TYR A 24 8.26 -15.47 -0.56
C TYR A 24 9.02 -14.14 -0.54
N ARG A 25 8.63 -13.17 0.29
CA ARG A 25 9.23 -11.82 0.35
C ARG A 25 9.23 -11.07 -0.98
N ILE A 26 8.27 -11.39 -1.83
CA ILE A 26 8.09 -10.81 -3.16
C ILE A 26 6.62 -10.48 -3.35
N ILE A 27 6.35 -9.32 -3.94
CA ILE A 27 5.02 -8.93 -4.40
C ILE A 27 5.00 -9.12 -5.92
N PRO A 28 4.18 -10.04 -6.45
CA PRO A 28 4.17 -10.36 -7.87
C PRO A 28 3.71 -9.19 -8.74
N ASP A 29 4.39 -8.97 -9.87
CA ASP A 29 4.09 -7.88 -10.80
C ASP A 29 2.68 -7.97 -11.39
N TRP A 30 2.19 -9.19 -11.63
CA TRP A 30 0.85 -9.43 -12.12
C TRP A 30 -0.21 -8.95 -11.12
N LEU A 31 0.06 -9.04 -9.81
CA LEU A 31 -0.88 -8.61 -8.77
C LEU A 31 -1.05 -7.10 -8.79
N SER A 32 0.06 -6.37 -8.88
CA SER A 32 0.04 -4.90 -8.99
C SER A 32 -0.56 -4.43 -10.32
N GLY A 33 -0.27 -5.14 -11.42
CA GLY A 33 -0.86 -4.88 -12.73
C GLY A 33 -2.38 -5.03 -12.74
N ILE A 34 -2.90 -6.13 -12.18
CA ILE A 34 -4.35 -6.33 -12.03
C ILE A 34 -4.96 -5.25 -11.15
N GLY A 35 -4.31 -4.89 -10.04
CA GLY A 35 -4.77 -3.83 -9.14
C GLY A 35 -4.92 -2.49 -9.85
N ILE A 36 -3.87 -2.01 -10.51
CA ILE A 36 -3.89 -0.74 -11.23
C ILE A 36 -4.95 -0.79 -12.34
N GLY A 37 -5.00 -1.87 -13.13
CA GLY A 37 -5.98 -2.02 -14.21
C GLY A 37 -7.43 -1.98 -13.71
N TYR A 38 -7.73 -2.72 -12.64
CA TYR A 38 -9.06 -2.72 -12.03
C TYR A 38 -9.46 -1.32 -11.55
N PHE A 39 -8.61 -0.66 -10.74
CA PHE A 39 -8.95 0.66 -10.19
C PHE A 39 -8.97 1.74 -11.26
N LEU A 40 -8.14 1.66 -12.30
CA LEU A 40 -8.22 2.57 -13.45
C LEU A 40 -9.56 2.48 -14.15
N ILE A 41 -9.99 1.27 -14.51
CA ILE A 41 -11.30 1.04 -15.12
C ILE A 41 -12.41 1.53 -14.19
N PHE A 42 -12.36 1.15 -12.91
CA PHE A 42 -13.35 1.56 -11.92
C PHE A 42 -13.48 3.08 -11.82
N ARG A 43 -12.35 3.82 -11.79
CA ARG A 43 -12.33 5.28 -11.70
C ARG A 43 -12.81 5.97 -12.97
N LEU A 44 -12.57 5.39 -14.15
CA LEU A 44 -13.10 5.93 -15.41
C LEU A 44 -14.64 5.87 -15.48
N PHE A 45 -15.26 4.87 -14.85
CA PHE A 45 -16.72 4.71 -14.86
C PHE A 45 -17.45 5.39 -13.70
N HIS A 46 -16.80 5.59 -12.55
CA HIS A 46 -17.47 6.04 -11.31
C HIS A 46 -17.04 7.41 -10.80
N ASN A 47 -16.07 8.08 -11.44
CA ASN A 47 -15.56 9.35 -10.92
C ASN A 47 -15.19 10.34 -12.03
N GLU A 48 -15.49 11.62 -11.82
CA GLU A 48 -15.33 12.65 -12.85
C GLU A 48 -13.87 13.14 -13.00
N GLN A 49 -12.97 12.76 -12.09
CA GLN A 49 -11.59 13.25 -12.05
C GLN A 49 -10.54 12.13 -11.98
N PRO A 50 -10.34 11.36 -13.08
CA PRO A 50 -9.34 10.28 -13.11
C PRO A 50 -7.91 10.77 -12.85
N PHE A 51 -7.61 12.03 -13.17
CA PHE A 51 -6.31 12.64 -12.93
C PHE A 51 -5.91 12.67 -11.44
N TYR A 52 -6.88 12.85 -10.54
CA TYR A 52 -6.65 12.83 -9.09
C TYR A 52 -6.07 11.49 -8.60
N TYR A 53 -6.51 10.39 -9.20
CA TYR A 53 -6.05 9.05 -8.87
C TYR A 53 -4.71 8.70 -9.51
N LEU A 54 -4.46 9.19 -10.72
CA LEU A 54 -3.15 9.11 -11.35
C LEU A 54 -2.09 9.87 -10.54
N LEU A 55 -2.44 11.04 -10.00
CA LEU A 55 -1.58 11.72 -9.02
C LEU A 55 -1.35 10.88 -7.77
N GLY A 56 -2.34 10.10 -7.33
CA GLY A 56 -2.15 9.15 -6.22
C GLY A 56 -1.11 8.09 -6.53
N VAL A 57 -1.10 7.53 -7.74
CA VAL A 57 -0.05 6.61 -8.20
C VAL A 57 1.31 7.28 -8.17
N LEU A 58 1.43 8.46 -8.80
CA LEU A 58 2.70 9.18 -8.93
C LEU A 58 3.25 9.62 -7.58
N ILE A 59 2.41 10.21 -6.72
CA ILE A 59 2.83 10.72 -5.43
C ILE A 59 3.10 9.56 -4.46
N GLY A 60 2.22 8.57 -4.41
CA GLY A 60 2.38 7.38 -3.56
C GLY A 60 3.64 6.58 -3.89
N ALA A 61 3.71 6.07 -5.13
CA ALA A 61 4.84 5.26 -5.57
C ALA A 61 6.11 6.09 -5.74
N GLY A 62 6.00 7.29 -6.28
CA GLY A 62 7.14 8.18 -6.51
C GLY A 62 7.81 8.58 -5.20
N LEU A 63 7.06 8.85 -4.13
CA LEU A 63 7.65 9.16 -2.84
C LEU A 63 8.49 7.99 -2.29
N LEU A 64 7.95 6.78 -2.30
CA LEU A 64 8.70 5.58 -1.87
C LEU A 64 9.91 5.31 -2.78
N TYR A 65 9.78 5.53 -4.09
CA TYR A 65 10.87 5.40 -5.04
C TYR A 65 12.00 6.40 -4.76
N VAL A 66 11.68 7.67 -4.50
CA VAL A 66 12.67 8.69 -4.12
C VAL A 66 13.42 8.25 -2.86
N PHE A 67 12.72 7.75 -1.84
CA PHE A 67 13.37 7.21 -0.65
C PHE A 67 14.26 6.00 -0.93
N ALA A 68 13.81 5.09 -1.80
CA ALA A 68 14.60 3.92 -2.19
C ALA A 68 15.90 4.29 -2.92
N VAL A 69 15.88 5.37 -3.72
CA VAL A 69 17.07 5.91 -4.41
C VAL A 69 18.01 6.61 -3.41
N LEU A 70 17.47 7.46 -2.53
CA LEU A 70 18.28 8.20 -1.55
C LEU A 70 18.90 7.29 -0.48
N LYS A 71 18.15 6.26 -0.07
CA LYS A 71 18.58 5.26 0.89
C LYS A 71 18.31 3.87 0.31
N PRO A 72 19.31 3.28 -0.38
CA PRO A 72 19.24 1.91 -0.84
C PRO A 72 18.82 0.99 0.31
N ASP A 73 18.03 -0.04 -0.01
CA ASP A 73 17.45 -0.99 0.96
C ASP A 73 16.38 -0.44 1.92
N SER A 74 15.94 0.82 1.79
CA SER A 74 14.87 1.38 2.63
C SER A 74 13.49 0.78 2.32
N PHE A 75 13.10 0.78 1.04
CA PHE A 75 11.83 0.22 0.56
C PHE A 75 12.08 -0.77 -0.57
N GLY A 76 11.30 -1.85 -0.60
CA GLY A 76 11.36 -2.83 -1.68
C GLY A 76 10.60 -2.34 -2.91
N GLY A 77 10.98 -2.84 -4.09
CA GLY A 77 10.24 -2.58 -5.33
C GLY A 77 8.78 -3.04 -5.26
N GLY A 78 8.49 -4.07 -4.46
CA GLY A 78 7.12 -4.51 -4.20
C GLY A 78 6.29 -3.47 -3.44
N ASP A 79 6.86 -2.80 -2.43
CA ASP A 79 6.18 -1.76 -1.65
C ASP A 79 5.81 -0.57 -2.54
N ILE A 80 6.72 -0.17 -3.42
CA ILE A 80 6.49 0.90 -4.40
C ILE A 80 5.30 0.54 -5.31
N LYS A 81 5.21 -0.72 -5.78
CA LYS A 81 4.10 -1.18 -6.62
C LYS A 81 2.79 -1.29 -5.86
N LEU A 82 2.79 -1.70 -4.59
CA LEU A 82 1.58 -1.69 -3.76
C LEU A 82 1.09 -0.27 -3.50
N MET A 83 2.01 0.66 -3.23
CA MET A 83 1.66 2.06 -3.03
C MET A 83 1.11 2.70 -4.31
N ALA A 84 1.57 2.25 -5.49
CA ALA A 84 0.93 2.62 -6.76
C ALA A 84 -0.53 2.16 -6.82
N VAL A 85 -0.82 0.90 -6.46
CA VAL A 85 -2.20 0.37 -6.43
C VAL A 85 -3.06 1.13 -5.42
N VAL A 86 -2.56 1.36 -4.21
CA VAL A 86 -3.27 2.13 -3.17
C VAL A 86 -3.52 3.57 -3.64
N GLY A 87 -2.53 4.18 -4.31
CA GLY A 87 -2.65 5.50 -4.93
C GLY A 87 -3.74 5.56 -6.02
N MET A 88 -3.79 4.54 -6.88
CA MET A 88 -4.83 4.42 -7.91
C MET A 88 -6.22 4.20 -7.29
N ALA A 89 -6.28 3.42 -6.22
CA ALA A 89 -7.50 3.14 -5.50
C ALA A 89 -8.00 4.39 -4.78
N LEU A 90 -7.25 4.94 -3.83
CA LEU A 90 -7.73 5.96 -2.90
C LEU A 90 -7.50 7.40 -3.41
N GLY A 91 -6.58 7.59 -4.35
CA GLY A 91 -6.13 8.90 -4.82
C GLY A 91 -5.16 9.57 -3.86
N TRP A 92 -4.60 10.73 -4.23
CA TRP A 92 -3.37 11.20 -3.61
C TRP A 92 -3.48 11.61 -2.12
N GLN A 93 -4.56 12.26 -1.70
CA GLN A 93 -4.68 12.73 -0.31
C GLN A 93 -4.84 11.54 0.64
N GLN A 94 -5.76 10.63 0.29
CA GLN A 94 -6.01 9.43 1.07
C GLN A 94 -4.83 8.46 1.02
N ALA A 95 -4.15 8.33 -0.11
CA ALA A 95 -2.92 7.53 -0.21
C ALA A 95 -1.80 8.07 0.69
N MET A 96 -1.62 9.39 0.80
CA MET A 96 -0.63 9.97 1.72
C MET A 96 -0.99 9.70 3.17
N LEU A 97 -2.26 9.87 3.54
CA LEU A 97 -2.73 9.57 4.89
C LEU A 97 -2.57 8.08 5.23
N PHE A 98 -2.94 7.22 4.30
CA PHE A 98 -2.73 5.78 4.39
C PHE A 98 -1.26 5.43 4.62
N LEU A 99 -0.35 6.06 3.86
CA LEU A 99 1.09 5.84 4.00
C LEU A 99 1.59 6.24 5.39
N ILE A 100 1.13 7.37 5.93
CA ILE A 100 1.49 7.82 7.28
C ILE A 100 1.02 6.82 8.32
N ILE A 101 -0.23 6.35 8.22
CA ILE A 101 -0.79 5.34 9.13
C ILE A 101 0.05 4.06 9.05
N MET A 102 0.26 3.54 7.84
CA MET A 102 1.02 2.31 7.59
C MET A 102 2.45 2.39 8.18
N LEU A 103 3.18 3.47 7.90
CA LEU A 103 4.54 3.65 8.41
C LEU A 103 4.58 3.80 9.93
N THR A 104 3.58 4.46 10.52
CA THR A 104 3.47 4.59 11.98
C THR A 104 3.33 3.23 12.64
N PHE A 105 2.45 2.37 12.12
CA PHE A 105 2.28 1.00 12.63
C PHE A 105 3.53 0.14 12.41
N ALA A 106 4.13 0.21 11.23
CA ALA A 106 5.38 -0.52 10.94
C ALA A 106 6.50 -0.11 11.91
N TRP A 107 6.62 1.19 12.21
CA TRP A 107 7.62 1.73 13.13
C TRP A 107 7.37 1.32 14.58
N LEU A 108 6.12 1.44 15.07
CA LEU A 108 5.74 1.00 16.42
C LEU A 108 6.04 -0.50 16.62
N PHE A 109 5.69 -1.32 15.64
CA PHE A 109 5.98 -2.75 15.69
C PHE A 109 7.48 -3.02 15.64
N ALA A 110 8.23 -2.32 14.80
CA ALA A 110 9.68 -2.46 14.73
C ALA A 110 10.37 -2.13 16.07
N ILE A 111 9.90 -1.10 16.79
CA ILE A 111 10.39 -0.77 18.13
C ILE A 111 10.03 -1.88 19.11
N ALA A 112 8.76 -2.26 19.21
CA ALA A 112 8.34 -3.32 20.12
C ALA A 112 9.13 -4.62 19.91
N PHE A 113 9.38 -4.99 18.64
CA PHE A 113 10.11 -6.20 18.28
C PHE A 113 11.61 -6.11 18.59
N LYS A 114 12.23 -4.94 18.39
CA LYS A 114 13.63 -4.68 18.74
C LYS A 114 13.88 -4.83 20.24
N TRP A 115 12.90 -4.47 21.06
CA TRP A 115 12.97 -4.64 22.52
C TRP A 115 12.72 -6.10 22.95
N ALA A 116 11.99 -6.88 22.15
CA ALA A 116 11.63 -8.27 22.47
C ALA A 116 12.63 -9.31 21.94
N ARG A 117 13.40 -9.04 20.87
CA ARG A 117 14.38 -9.98 20.28
C ARG A 117 15.56 -9.27 19.60
N ASP A 118 16.73 -9.92 19.60
CA ASP A 118 18.00 -9.46 18.98
C ASP A 118 18.06 -9.66 17.44
N GLY A 119 16.93 -9.51 16.75
CA GLY A 119 16.75 -10.00 15.37
C GLY A 119 16.82 -8.93 14.28
N ARG A 120 17.97 -8.80 13.60
CA ARG A 120 18.19 -7.99 12.37
C ARG A 120 17.45 -8.50 11.11
N LYS A 121 16.25 -9.07 11.22
CA LYS A 121 15.48 -9.55 10.06
C LYS A 121 14.58 -8.42 9.53
N LYS A 122 14.65 -8.13 8.22
CA LYS A 122 13.75 -7.16 7.56
C LYS A 122 12.30 -7.61 7.79
N LEU A 123 11.47 -6.73 8.35
CA LEU A 123 10.06 -6.99 8.59
C LEU A 123 9.28 -6.95 7.26
N PRO A 124 8.34 -7.88 7.03
CA PRO A 124 7.47 -7.84 5.86
C PRO A 124 6.53 -6.65 5.99
N LEU A 125 6.47 -5.79 4.97
CA LEU A 125 5.71 -4.54 5.02
C LEU A 125 4.25 -4.72 4.60
N ALA A 126 3.95 -5.70 3.74
CA ALA A 126 2.60 -5.93 3.23
C ALA A 126 1.53 -6.19 4.32
N PRO A 127 1.81 -6.93 5.43
CA PRO A 127 0.87 -7.04 6.54
C PRO A 127 0.43 -5.68 7.10
N PHE A 128 1.34 -4.70 7.17
CA PHE A 128 1.02 -3.36 7.67
C PHE A 128 0.17 -2.55 6.68
N TYR A 129 0.31 -2.78 5.37
CA TYR A 129 -0.62 -2.22 4.39
C TYR A 129 -2.05 -2.72 4.66
N LEU A 130 -2.22 -4.02 4.89
CA LEU A 130 -3.54 -4.59 5.17
C LEU A 130 -4.12 -4.04 6.48
N THR A 131 -3.32 -3.96 7.55
CA THR A 131 -3.77 -3.39 8.84
C THR A 131 -4.14 -1.92 8.70
N ALA A 132 -3.33 -1.12 8.01
CA ALA A 132 -3.63 0.27 7.75
C ALA A 132 -4.94 0.43 6.98
N TYR A 133 -5.21 -0.46 6.01
CA TYR A 133 -6.45 -0.40 5.24
C TYR A 133 -7.69 -0.72 6.07
N PHE A 134 -7.62 -1.71 6.96
CA PHE A 134 -8.72 -1.98 7.89
C PHE A 134 -9.02 -0.79 8.79
N LEU A 135 -7.99 -0.12 9.32
CA LEU A 135 -8.16 1.08 10.13
C LEU A 135 -8.74 2.25 9.34
N PHE A 136 -8.33 2.39 8.08
CA PHE A 136 -8.86 3.38 7.15
C PHE A 136 -10.38 3.22 6.98
N ILE A 137 -10.82 1.98 6.69
CA ILE A 137 -12.26 1.66 6.55
C ILE A 137 -13.02 1.86 7.87
N ILE A 138 -12.50 1.35 8.99
CA ILE A 138 -13.19 1.43 10.30
C ILE A 138 -13.27 2.87 10.80
N GLY A 139 -12.22 3.67 10.57
CA GLY A 139 -12.19 5.08 10.95
C GLY A 139 -13.11 5.96 10.12
N GLY A 140 -13.62 5.46 8.98
CA GLY A 140 -14.41 6.25 8.04
C GLY A 140 -13.61 7.42 7.43
N ILE A 141 -12.28 7.28 7.38
CA ILE A 141 -11.29 8.26 6.91
C ILE A 141 -10.88 7.93 5.48
#